data_AF-A0A3D3TG19-F1
#
_entry.id   AF-A0A3D3TG19-F1
#
_cell.length_a   1.000
_cell.length_b   1.000
_cell.length_c   1.000
_cell.angle_alpha   90.00
_cell.angle_beta   90.00
_cell.angle_gamma   90.00
#
_symmetry.space_group_name_H-M   'P 1'
#
loop_
_entity.id
_entity.type
_entity.pdbx_description
1 polymer ?
#
loop_
_entity_poly.entity_id
_entity_poly.type
_entity_poly.pdbx_seq_one_letter_code
_entity_poly.pdbx_strand_id
1 'polypeptide(L)'
;TKKIISIPLAQRNSAIYRHGDMAGKLSENGHSDNSLVCECEEVSVGEVKYALDELNVKSLVDLRRRTRVGMGTCQGELCACRAAGLLGANDKFCTKRAKEDLASFLNERWKGVYPIAWGDTLRESEYTAWVYESVCGLSSAEK
;
A
#
# COMPACT_ATOMS: atom_id res chain seq x y z
N THR A 1 -11.66 25.60 -11.33
CA THR A 1 -10.64 24.68 -10.76
C THR A 1 -10.89 24.55 -9.27
N LYS A 2 -11.46 23.42 -8.82
CA LYS A 2 -11.58 23.15 -7.38
C LYS A 2 -10.17 23.01 -6.82
N LYS A 3 -9.83 23.77 -5.79
CA LYS A 3 -8.53 23.66 -5.12
C LYS A 3 -8.59 22.45 -4.18
N ILE A 4 -7.47 21.77 -3.94
CA ILE A 4 -7.29 20.63 -2.99
C ILE A 4 -7.67 20.99 -1.52
N ILE A 5 -8.24 22.17 -1.29
CA ILE A 5 -8.59 22.71 0.03
C ILE A 5 -9.59 21.81 0.79
N SER A 6 -10.37 20.99 0.07
CA SER A 6 -11.32 20.03 0.63
C SER A 6 -10.69 18.81 1.31
N ILE A 7 -9.42 18.49 1.02
CA ILE A 7 -8.72 17.33 1.59
C ILE A 7 -8.03 17.74 2.92
N PRO A 8 -8.00 16.87 3.95
CA PRO A 8 -7.21 17.11 5.16
C PRO A 8 -5.78 17.59 4.87
N LEU A 9 -5.25 18.48 5.72
CA LEU A 9 -3.98 19.17 5.46
C LEU A 9 -2.80 18.22 5.30
N ALA A 10 -2.73 17.16 6.13
CA ALA A 10 -1.66 16.17 6.07
C ALA A 10 -1.64 15.42 4.72
N GLN A 11 -2.79 14.85 4.34
CA GLN A 11 -2.99 14.20 3.03
C GLN A 11 -2.67 15.15 1.86
N ARG A 12 -3.13 16.41 1.93
CA ARG A 12 -2.82 17.41 0.91
C ARG A 12 -1.33 17.63 0.77
N ASN A 13 -0.62 17.87 1.88
CA ASN A 13 0.81 18.15 1.85
C ASN A 13 1.60 16.95 1.31
N SER A 14 1.25 15.74 1.75
CA SER A 14 1.87 14.50 1.27
C SER A 14 1.57 14.23 -0.21
N ALA A 15 0.36 14.53 -0.68
CA ALA A 15 0.02 14.41 -2.10
C ALA A 15 0.74 15.44 -2.97
N ILE A 16 0.86 16.69 -2.52
CA ILE A 16 1.64 17.73 -3.21
C ILE A 16 3.12 17.34 -3.25
N TYR A 17 3.67 16.82 -2.16
CA TYR A 17 5.05 16.35 -2.10
C TYR A 17 5.33 15.23 -3.13
N ARG A 18 4.37 14.31 -3.35
CA ARG A 18 4.53 13.17 -4.27
C ARG A 18 4.21 13.51 -5.72
N HIS A 19 3.15 14.26 -5.97
CA HIS A 19 2.59 14.47 -7.31
C HIS A 19 2.80 15.89 -7.86
N GLY A 20 3.25 16.83 -7.03
CA GLY A 20 3.39 18.24 -7.41
C GLY A 20 2.07 18.81 -7.92
N ASP A 21 2.09 19.44 -9.09
CA ASP A 21 0.92 20.04 -9.74
C ASP A 21 -0.20 19.02 -10.02
N MET A 22 0.15 17.74 -10.22
CA MET A 22 -0.84 16.69 -10.48
C MET A 22 -1.69 16.35 -9.25
N ALA A 23 -1.28 16.75 -8.04
CA ALA A 23 -2.07 16.57 -6.82
C ALA A 23 -3.47 17.21 -6.95
N GLY A 24 -3.62 18.21 -7.82
CA GLY A 24 -4.90 18.85 -8.14
C GLY A 24 -5.99 17.86 -8.57
N LYS A 25 -5.60 16.75 -9.18
CA LYS A 25 -6.52 15.67 -9.61
C LYS A 25 -7.24 14.99 -8.44
N LEU A 26 -6.73 15.10 -7.21
CA LEU A 26 -7.37 14.53 -6.01
C LEU A 26 -8.45 15.45 -5.41
N SER A 27 -8.59 16.69 -5.91
CA SER A 27 -9.51 17.68 -5.33
C SER A 27 -11.00 17.31 -5.42
N GLU A 28 -11.34 16.32 -6.26
CA GLU A 28 -12.72 15.85 -6.47
C GLU A 28 -13.11 14.65 -5.58
N ASN A 29 -12.20 14.20 -4.71
CA ASN A 29 -12.43 13.08 -3.80
C ASN A 29 -13.65 13.29 -2.90
N GLY A 30 -14.52 12.27 -2.83
CA GLY A 30 -15.60 12.20 -1.86
C GLY A 30 -15.09 11.88 -0.45
N HIS A 31 -16.00 11.83 0.52
CA HIS A 31 -15.64 11.50 1.91
C HIS A 31 -14.95 10.12 2.01
N SER A 32 -15.45 9.12 1.28
CA SER A 32 -14.86 7.78 1.23
C SER A 32 -13.47 7.76 0.59
N ASP A 33 -13.19 8.66 -0.36
CA ASP A 33 -11.91 8.72 -1.06
C ASP A 33 -10.83 9.39 -0.20
N ASN A 34 -11.22 10.18 0.80
CA ASN A 34 -10.31 10.76 1.79
C ASN A 34 -9.96 9.78 2.92
N SER A 35 -10.57 8.59 2.97
CA SER A 35 -10.18 7.53 3.90
C SER A 35 -8.74 7.10 3.66
N LEU A 36 -7.99 6.86 4.73
CA LEU A 36 -6.58 6.46 4.64
C LEU A 36 -6.43 4.98 4.30
N VAL A 37 -5.54 4.74 3.34
CA VAL A 37 -4.98 3.42 3.04
C VAL A 37 -3.65 3.23 3.76
N CYS A 38 -2.82 4.27 3.85
CA CYS A 38 -1.55 4.23 4.56
C CYS A 38 -1.40 5.48 5.43
N GLU A 39 -1.39 5.29 6.73
CA GLU A 39 -1.24 6.35 7.73
C GLU A 39 0.17 6.93 7.73
N CYS A 40 1.19 6.08 7.59
CA CYS A 40 2.58 6.53 7.67
C CYS A 40 2.98 7.49 6.54
N GLU A 41 2.35 7.37 5.37
CA GLU A 41 2.66 8.15 4.17
C GLU A 41 1.48 9.03 3.73
N GLU A 42 0.42 9.08 4.54
CA GLU A 42 -0.82 9.85 4.30
C GLU A 42 -1.43 9.59 2.91
N VAL A 43 -1.49 8.31 2.52
CA VAL A 43 -2.06 7.87 1.25
C VAL A 43 -3.54 7.57 1.42
N SER A 44 -4.39 8.22 0.63
CA SER A 44 -5.84 8.03 0.68
C SER A 44 -6.35 7.04 -0.37
N VAL A 45 -7.59 6.58 -0.21
CA VAL A 45 -8.28 5.71 -1.20
C VAL A 45 -8.35 6.38 -2.57
N GLY A 46 -8.70 7.67 -2.62
CA GLY A 46 -8.79 8.43 -3.86
C GLY A 46 -7.44 8.53 -4.58
N GLU A 47 -6.35 8.61 -3.83
CA GLU A 47 -5.02 8.59 -4.42
C GLU A 47 -4.64 7.22 -5.00
N VAL A 48 -5.01 6.13 -4.32
CA VAL A 48 -4.83 4.78 -4.88
C VAL A 48 -5.63 4.62 -6.18
N LYS A 49 -6.89 5.08 -6.20
CA LYS A 49 -7.72 5.08 -7.43
C LYS A 49 -7.08 5.90 -8.55
N TYR A 50 -6.66 7.13 -8.24
CA TYR A 50 -5.93 7.98 -9.18
C TYR A 50 -4.71 7.27 -9.76
N ALA A 51 -3.91 6.59 -8.92
CA ALA A 51 -2.74 5.86 -9.39
C ALA A 51 -3.08 4.67 -10.30
N LEU A 52 -4.18 3.95 -10.01
CA LEU A 52 -4.66 2.83 -10.83
C LEU A 52 -5.21 3.30 -12.17
N ASP A 53 -5.94 4.41 -12.19
CA ASP A 53 -6.64 4.88 -13.39
C ASP A 53 -5.75 5.71 -14.31
N GLU A 54 -4.86 6.52 -13.75
CA GLU A 54 -4.12 7.54 -14.51
C GLU A 54 -2.60 7.29 -14.56
N LEU A 55 -2.03 6.51 -13.63
CA LEU A 55 -0.58 6.29 -13.54
C LEU A 55 -0.13 4.89 -13.95
N ASN A 56 -1.04 4.09 -14.50
CA ASN A 56 -0.80 2.74 -15.02
C ASN A 56 -0.17 1.82 -13.96
N VAL A 57 -0.60 1.96 -12.70
CA VAL A 57 -0.19 1.06 -11.61
C VAL A 57 -0.77 -0.33 -11.85
N LYS A 58 0.11 -1.35 -11.82
CA LYS A 58 -0.29 -2.74 -12.06
C LYS A 58 0.11 -3.74 -10.98
N SER A 59 0.62 -3.26 -9.87
CA SER A 59 1.08 -4.05 -8.74
C SER A 59 1.21 -3.16 -7.50
N LEU A 60 1.31 -3.78 -6.33
CA LEU A 60 1.64 -3.11 -5.08
C LEU A 60 3.02 -2.47 -5.14
N VAL A 61 3.96 -3.05 -5.89
CA VAL A 61 5.29 -2.45 -6.09
C VAL A 61 5.19 -1.17 -6.92
N ASP A 62 4.36 -1.16 -7.97
CA ASP A 62 4.11 0.06 -8.75
C ASP A 62 3.38 1.11 -7.92
N LEU A 63 2.40 0.68 -7.11
CA LEU A 63 1.70 1.56 -6.19
C LEU A 63 2.70 2.18 -5.21
N ARG A 64 3.57 1.38 -4.59
CA ARG A 64 4.67 1.86 -3.74
C ARG A 64 5.54 2.89 -4.43
N ARG A 65 5.90 2.69 -5.71
CA ARG A 65 6.70 3.67 -6.46
C ARG A 65 5.97 5.00 -6.71
N ARG A 66 4.65 4.97 -6.87
CA ARG A 66 3.83 6.16 -7.16
C ARG A 66 3.37 6.91 -5.92
N THR A 67 3.06 6.18 -4.85
CA THR A 67 2.39 6.73 -3.66
C THR A 67 3.18 6.52 -2.38
N ARG A 68 4.29 5.77 -2.41
CA ARG A 68 5.08 5.40 -1.22
C ARG A 68 4.37 4.46 -0.23
N VAL A 69 3.23 3.87 -0.61
CA VAL A 69 2.58 2.83 0.21
C VAL A 69 3.58 1.74 0.61
N GLY A 70 3.64 1.46 1.91
CA GLY A 70 4.57 0.49 2.50
C GLY A 70 6.02 0.98 2.68
N MET A 71 6.31 2.26 2.46
CA MET A 71 7.64 2.85 2.72
C MET A 71 7.80 3.45 4.13
N GLY A 72 6.69 3.63 4.86
CA GLY A 72 6.69 4.18 6.21
C GLY A 72 7.29 3.23 7.26
N THR A 73 7.33 3.65 8.52
CA THR A 73 7.92 2.86 9.62
C THR A 73 7.30 1.48 9.80
N CYS A 74 6.01 1.32 9.47
CA CYS A 74 5.33 0.02 9.48
C CYS A 74 5.72 -0.92 8.32
N GLN A 75 6.49 -0.45 7.33
CA GLN A 75 6.99 -1.22 6.19
C GLN A 75 5.91 -2.06 5.46
N GLY A 76 4.68 -1.55 5.39
CA GLY A 76 3.57 -2.22 4.70
C GLY A 76 2.65 -3.04 5.59
N GLU A 77 2.96 -3.21 6.87
CA GLU A 77 2.22 -4.08 7.80
C GLU A 77 0.74 -3.70 7.94
N LEU A 78 0.45 -2.40 7.99
CA LEU A 78 -0.93 -1.89 8.17
C LEU A 78 -1.65 -1.60 6.85
N CYS A 79 -0.92 -1.30 5.77
CA CYS A 79 -1.49 -0.77 4.54
C CYS A 79 -1.50 -1.76 3.38
N ALA A 80 -0.65 -2.80 3.37
CA ALA A 80 -0.50 -3.68 2.22
C ALA A 80 -1.79 -4.45 1.90
N CYS A 81 -2.46 -5.03 2.90
CA CYS A 81 -3.73 -5.75 2.71
C CYS A 81 -4.83 -4.82 2.18
N ARG A 82 -4.94 -3.59 2.72
CA ARG A 82 -5.91 -2.58 2.26
C ARG A 82 -5.66 -2.17 0.82
N ALA A 83 -4.40 -1.91 0.47
CA ALA A 83 -3.99 -1.59 -0.88
C ALA A 83 -4.30 -2.76 -1.83
N ALA A 84 -3.97 -3.99 -1.46
CA ALA A 84 -4.24 -5.18 -2.26
C ALA A 84 -5.75 -5.37 -2.50
N GLY A 85 -6.58 -5.10 -1.50
CA GLY A 85 -8.05 -5.10 -1.64
C GLY A 85 -8.53 -4.08 -2.68
N LEU A 86 -7.97 -2.87 -2.68
CA LEU A 86 -8.29 -1.85 -3.68
C LEU A 86 -7.80 -2.23 -5.08
N LEU A 87 -6.63 -2.86 -5.20
CA LEU A 87 -6.16 -3.41 -6.48
C LEU A 87 -7.15 -4.47 -6.98
N GLY A 88 -7.49 -5.46 -6.16
CA GLY A 88 -8.37 -6.57 -6.54
C GLY A 88 -9.83 -6.18 -6.80
N ALA A 89 -10.28 -5.02 -6.31
CA ALA A 89 -11.61 -4.46 -6.59
C ALA A 89 -11.66 -3.66 -7.90
N ASN A 90 -10.52 -3.37 -8.52
CA ASN A 90 -10.47 -2.71 -9.82
C ASN A 90 -10.64 -3.76 -10.93
N ASP A 91 -11.52 -3.51 -11.89
CA ASP A 91 -11.85 -4.45 -12.98
C ASP A 91 -10.64 -4.92 -13.81
N LYS A 92 -9.53 -4.17 -13.74
CA LYS A 92 -8.26 -4.48 -14.42
C LYS A 92 -7.44 -5.57 -13.70
N PHE A 93 -7.84 -5.99 -12.49
CA PHE A 93 -7.08 -6.87 -11.60
C PHE A 93 -7.90 -8.07 -11.13
N CYS A 94 -7.32 -9.26 -11.19
CA CYS A 94 -7.94 -10.43 -10.58
C CYS A 94 -7.54 -10.55 -9.10
N THR A 95 -8.49 -10.93 -8.25
CA THR A 95 -8.27 -11.08 -6.80
C THR A 95 -7.15 -12.07 -6.46
N LYS A 96 -7.03 -13.15 -7.24
CA LYS A 96 -5.96 -14.15 -7.07
C LYS A 96 -4.58 -13.51 -7.24
N ARG A 97 -4.39 -12.74 -8.32
CA ARG A 97 -3.13 -12.03 -8.58
C ARG A 97 -2.86 -10.95 -7.53
N ALA A 98 -3.88 -10.24 -7.07
CA ALA A 98 -3.71 -9.26 -5.99
C ALA A 98 -3.23 -9.92 -4.69
N LYS A 99 -3.70 -11.13 -4.38
CA LYS A 99 -3.23 -11.92 -3.23
C LYS A 99 -1.79 -12.42 -3.41
N GLU A 100 -1.43 -12.90 -4.60
CA GLU A 100 -0.06 -13.32 -4.92
C GLU A 100 0.92 -12.14 -4.85
N ASP A 101 0.53 -10.98 -5.39
CA ASP A 101 1.29 -9.74 -5.33
C ASP A 101 1.44 -9.23 -3.89
N LEU A 102 0.41 -9.37 -3.05
CA LEU A 102 0.48 -9.08 -1.62
C LEU A 102 1.51 -9.97 -0.90
N ALA A 103 1.50 -11.28 -1.15
CA ALA A 103 2.46 -12.20 -0.57
C ALA A 103 3.90 -11.86 -1.00
N SER A 104 4.11 -11.58 -2.30
CA SER A 104 5.42 -11.15 -2.82
C SER A 104 5.86 -9.83 -2.19
N PHE A 105 4.97 -8.83 -2.10
CA PHE A 105 5.27 -7.52 -1.53
C PHE A 105 5.68 -7.60 -0.05
N LEU A 106 4.97 -8.41 0.75
CA LEU A 106 5.32 -8.61 2.17
C LEU A 106 6.62 -9.38 2.33
N ASN A 107 6.92 -10.34 1.45
CA ASN A 107 8.18 -11.08 1.46
C ASN A 107 9.40 -10.20 1.14
N GLU A 108 9.25 -9.07 0.45
CA GLU A 108 10.36 -8.11 0.29
C GLU A 108 10.88 -7.57 1.62
N ARG A 109 10.03 -7.51 2.67
CA ARG A 109 10.46 -7.14 4.04
C ARG A 109 11.49 -8.12 4.58
N TRP A 110 11.33 -9.42 4.31
CA TRP A 110 12.25 -10.46 4.80
C TRP A 110 13.69 -10.21 4.35
N LYS A 111 13.89 -9.71 3.13
CA LYS A 111 15.24 -9.40 2.61
C LYS A 111 15.98 -8.37 3.47
N GLY A 112 15.25 -7.42 4.05
CA GLY A 112 15.82 -6.41 4.95
C GLY A 112 16.09 -6.93 6.37
N VAL A 113 15.28 -7.88 6.84
CA VAL A 113 15.39 -8.45 8.19
C VAL A 113 16.39 -9.60 8.26
N TYR A 114 16.57 -10.34 7.16
CA TYR A 114 17.39 -11.55 7.09
C TYR A 114 18.81 -11.40 7.70
N PRO A 115 19.59 -10.33 7.43
CA PRO A 115 20.94 -10.18 7.99
C PRO A 115 20.98 -10.07 9.52
N ILE A 116 19.86 -9.70 10.14
CA ILE A 116 19.72 -9.52 11.59
C ILE A 116 18.71 -10.48 12.21
N ALA A 117 18.31 -11.53 11.48
CA ALA A 117 17.31 -12.51 11.91
C ALA A 117 17.89 -13.51 12.93
N TRP A 118 18.30 -13.00 14.09
CA TRP A 118 18.78 -13.76 15.24
C TRP A 118 18.20 -13.17 16.54
N GLY A 119 18.15 -13.99 17.60
CA GLY A 119 17.55 -13.57 18.87
C GLY A 119 16.06 -13.23 18.75
N ASP A 120 15.67 -12.09 19.31
CA ASP A 120 14.27 -11.65 19.32
C ASP A 120 13.75 -11.33 17.90
N THR A 121 14.59 -10.77 17.03
CA THR A 121 14.23 -10.50 15.63
C THR A 121 13.78 -11.75 14.89
N LEU A 122 14.44 -12.89 15.12
CA LEU A 122 14.04 -14.16 14.52
C LEU A 122 12.68 -14.62 15.04
N ARG A 123 12.44 -14.48 16.35
CA ARG A 123 11.18 -14.87 17.00
C ARG A 123 10.01 -14.02 16.48
N GLU A 124 10.21 -12.71 16.36
CA GLU A 124 9.22 -11.79 15.80
C GLU A 124 8.93 -12.08 14.33
N SER A 125 9.95 -12.43 13.55
CA SER A 125 9.81 -12.80 12.14
C SER A 125 9.01 -14.10 11.98
N GLU A 126 9.29 -15.11 12.81
CA GLU A 126 8.54 -16.37 12.83
C GLU A 126 7.07 -16.15 13.20
N TYR A 127 6.82 -15.34 14.23
CA TYR A 127 5.46 -14.98 14.61
C TYR A 127 4.72 -14.24 13.48
N THR A 128 5.40 -13.30 12.82
CA THR A 128 4.84 -12.55 11.70
C THR A 128 4.50 -13.47 10.52
N ALA A 129 5.40 -14.40 10.18
CA ALA A 129 5.15 -15.42 9.16
C ALA A 129 3.94 -16.28 9.53
N TRP A 130 3.86 -16.76 10.78
CA TRP A 130 2.72 -17.53 11.27
C TRP A 130 1.39 -16.77 11.15
N VAL A 131 1.36 -15.47 11.48
CA VAL A 131 0.16 -14.63 11.30
C VAL A 131 -0.23 -14.55 9.83
N TYR A 132 0.70 -14.23 8.93
CA TYR A 132 0.38 -14.08 7.51
C TYR A 132 -0.03 -15.39 6.85
N GLU A 133 0.62 -16.50 7.18
CA GLU A 133 0.28 -17.82 6.62
C GLU A 133 -0.99 -18.39 7.22
N SER A 134 -1.11 -18.42 8.55
CA SER A 134 -2.18 -19.15 9.25
C SER A 134 -3.47 -18.34 9.34
N VAL A 135 -3.38 -17.02 9.58
CA VAL A 135 -4.56 -16.16 9.76
C VAL A 135 -4.99 -15.57 8.42
N CYS A 136 -4.04 -15.07 7.62
CA CYS A 136 -4.34 -14.40 6.35
C CYS A 136 -4.29 -15.34 5.14
N GLY A 137 -3.82 -16.58 5.30
CA GLY A 137 -3.72 -17.55 4.22
C GLY A 137 -2.74 -17.14 3.11
N LEU A 138 -1.72 -16.34 3.43
CA LEU A 138 -0.72 -15.82 2.50
C LEU A 138 0.50 -16.74 2.42
N SER A 139 0.27 -18.03 2.19
CA SER A 139 1.36 -18.97 1.92
C SER A 139 1.95 -18.70 0.54
N SER A 140 3.27 -18.61 0.43
CA SER A 140 3.97 -18.65 -0.86
C SER A 140 3.60 -19.96 -1.59
N ALA A 141 3.21 -19.86 -2.86
CA ALA A 141 2.78 -21.01 -3.66
C ALA A 141 3.94 -21.92 -4.12
N GLU A 142 5.16 -21.69 -3.65
CA GLU A 142 6.35 -22.43 -4.05
C GLU A 142 7.12 -22.89 -2.80
N LYS A 143 7.16 -24.21 -2.63
CA LYS A 143 8.21 -24.95 -1.92
C LYS A 143 9.15 -25.55 -2.97
#